data_AF-A0A7S3X2P3-F1
#
_entry.id   AF-A0A7S3X2P3-F1
#
_cell.length_a   1.000
_cell.length_b   1.000
_cell.length_c   1.000
_cell.angle_alpha   90.00
_cell.angle_beta   90.00
_cell.angle_gamma   90.00
#
_symmetry.space_group_name_H-M   'P 1'
#
loop_
_entity.id
_entity.type
_entity.pdbx_description
1 polymer ?
#
loop_
_entity_poly.entity_id
_entity_poly.type
_entity_poly.pdbx_seq_one_letter_code
_entity_poly.pdbx_strand_id
1 'polypeptide(L)'
;DIYPVTDGGRLIVCILVLCGVLYMAMPLSIIGHAFTETWLQRDYLVLVARVKDRLVQWHYTLEDATIIFKRYDKEGNQEMNVDGFVKMMNDMRLGLDKDEIAR
;
A
#
# COMPACT_ATOMS: atom_id res chain seq x y z
N ASP A 1 -1.72 -45.61 -15.93
CA ASP A 1 -0.49 -45.12 -16.55
C ASP A 1 -0.72 -45.05 -18.06
N ILE A 2 -0.76 -43.84 -18.62
CA ILE A 2 -1.04 -43.60 -20.04
C ILE A 2 -0.02 -42.56 -20.49
N TYR A 3 0.99 -42.99 -21.23
CA TYR A 3 2.01 -42.12 -21.80
C TYR A 3 2.07 -42.29 -23.33
N PRO A 4 2.41 -41.23 -24.07
CA PRO A 4 2.50 -41.31 -25.52
C PRO A 4 3.69 -42.18 -25.93
N VAL A 5 3.40 -43.24 -26.68
CA VAL A 5 4.40 -44.20 -27.19
C VAL A 5 5.01 -43.72 -28.52
N THR A 6 4.29 -42.89 -29.27
CA THR A 6 4.73 -42.33 -30.57
C THR A 6 5.39 -40.96 -30.40
N ASP A 7 6.37 -40.64 -31.24
CA ASP A 7 7.07 -39.34 -31.20
C ASP A 7 6.13 -38.16 -31.46
N GLY A 8 5.14 -38.32 -32.35
CA GLY A 8 4.09 -37.33 -32.56
C GLY A 8 3.21 -37.12 -31.32
N GLY A 9 2.88 -38.20 -30.59
CA GLY A 9 2.12 -38.12 -29.35
C GLY A 9 2.87 -37.37 -28.25
N ARG A 10 4.20 -37.56 -28.17
CA ARG A 10 5.06 -36.82 -27.22
C ARG A 10 5.04 -35.33 -27.51
N LEU A 11 5.13 -34.93 -28.79
CA LEU A 11 5.10 -33.53 -29.20
C LEU A 11 3.76 -32.85 -28.86
N ILE A 12 2.64 -33.53 -29.10
CA ILE A 12 1.30 -33.01 -28.75
C ILE A 12 1.16 -32.84 -27.24
N VAL A 13 1.61 -33.82 -26.45
CA VAL A 13 1.55 -33.73 -24.98
C VAL A 13 2.39 -32.56 -24.47
N CYS A 14 3.58 -32.32 -25.01
CA CYS A 14 4.39 -31.16 -24.64
C CYS A 14 3.65 -29.83 -24.89
N ILE A 15 3.01 -29.68 -26.05
CA ILE A 15 2.23 -28.48 -26.38
C ILE A 15 1.04 -28.35 -25.41
N LEU A 16 0.33 -29.45 -25.15
CA LEU A 16 -0.83 -29.45 -24.27
C LEU A 16 -0.47 -29.06 -22.83
N VAL A 17 0.67 -29.53 -22.33
CA VAL A 17 1.21 -29.15 -21.01
C VAL A 17 1.55 -27.66 -20.98
N LEU A 18 2.23 -27.12 -22.00
CA LEU A 18 2.53 -25.69 -22.08
C LEU A 18 1.25 -24.84 -22.11
N CYS A 19 0.28 -25.22 -22.92
CA CYS A 19 -1.02 -24.56 -22.97
C CYS A 19 -1.75 -24.62 -21.62
N GLY A 20 -1.71 -25.76 -20.93
CA GLY A 20 -2.33 -25.92 -19.60
C GLY A 20 -1.68 -25.03 -18.54
N VAL A 21 -0.35 -24.93 -18.53
CA VAL A 21 0.39 -24.03 -17.63
C VAL A 21 0.05 -22.57 -17.92
N LEU A 22 0.03 -22.17 -19.19
CA LEU A 22 -0.32 -20.80 -19.59
C LEU A 22 -1.77 -20.46 -19.24
N TYR A 23 -2.69 -21.42 -19.40
CA TYR A 23 -4.09 -21.25 -19.03
C TYR A 23 -4.27 -21.01 -17.53
N MET A 24 -3.53 -21.73 -16.67
CA MET A 24 -3.52 -21.46 -15.23
C MET A 24 -2.79 -20.16 -14.85
N ALA A 25 -1.80 -19.75 -15.64
CA ALA A 25 -1.06 -18.52 -15.38
C ALA A 25 -1.94 -17.26 -15.58
N MET A 26 -2.87 -17.25 -16.54
CA MET A 26 -3.73 -16.08 -16.81
C MET A 26 -4.54 -15.60 -15.58
N PRO A 27 -5.37 -16.42 -14.90
CA PRO A 27 -6.11 -15.97 -13.73
C PRO A 27 -5.17 -15.59 -12.58
N LEU A 28 -4.05 -16.29 -12.41
CA LEU A 28 -3.05 -15.95 -11.38
C LEU A 28 -2.44 -14.57 -11.62
N SER A 29 -2.13 -14.22 -12.87
CA SER A 29 -1.62 -12.90 -13.24
C SER A 29 -2.65 -11.80 -12.99
N ILE A 30 -3.93 -12.03 -13.30
CA ILE A 30 -5.00 -11.05 -13.05
C ILE A 30 -5.14 -10.80 -11.54
N ILE A 31 -5.16 -11.86 -10.73
CA ILE A 31 -5.23 -11.74 -9.27
C ILE A 31 -3.98 -11.05 -8.72
N GLY A 32 -2.79 -11.42 -9.22
CA GLY A 32 -1.53 -10.81 -8.82
C GLY A 32 -1.48 -9.31 -9.12
N HIS A 33 -1.99 -8.89 -10.28
CA HIS A 33 -2.11 -7.48 -10.63
C HIS A 33 -3.05 -6.73 -9.68
N ALA A 34 -4.27 -7.24 -9.46
CA ALA A 34 -5.24 -6.62 -8.55
C ALA A 34 -4.71 -6.55 -7.10
N PHE A 35 -4.02 -7.59 -6.64
CA PHE A 35 -3.37 -7.60 -5.33
C PHE A 35 -2.26 -6.56 -5.26
N THR A 36 -1.44 -6.43 -6.30
CA THR A 36 -0.34 -5.45 -6.33
C THR A 36 -0.88 -4.01 -6.28
N GLU A 37 -1.94 -3.73 -7.05
CA GLU A 37 -2.59 -2.41 -7.06
C GLU A 37 -3.19 -2.04 -5.71
N THR A 38 -3.91 -2.98 -5.08
CA THR A 38 -4.48 -2.78 -3.73
C THR A 38 -3.43 -2.72 -2.63
N TRP A 39 -2.33 -3.48 -2.77
CA TRP A 39 -1.22 -3.44 -1.82
C TRP A 39 -0.49 -2.10 -1.84
N LEU A 40 -0.36 -1.47 -3.01
CA LEU A 40 0.25 -0.13 -3.12
C LEU A 40 -0.52 0.93 -2.31
N GLN A 41 -1.85 0.80 -2.25
CA GLN A 41 -2.71 1.72 -1.50
C GLN A 41 -2.74 1.43 0.01
N ARG A 42 -2.33 0.22 0.43
CA ARG A 42 -2.40 -0.22 1.82
C ARG A 42 -1.50 0.60 2.73
N ASP A 43 -0.30 0.96 2.28
CA ASP A 43 0.69 1.66 3.11
C ASP A 43 0.17 3.03 3.53
N TYR A 44 -0.42 3.79 2.60
CA TYR A 44 -1.11 5.05 2.90
C TYR A 44 -2.28 4.86 3.87
N LEU A 45 -3.14 3.86 3.64
CA LEU A 45 -4.31 3.62 4.47
C LEU A 45 -3.92 3.26 5.91
N VAL A 46 -2.88 2.44 6.08
CA VAL A 46 -2.34 2.05 7.38
C VAL A 46 -1.73 3.26 8.09
N LEU A 47 -1.03 4.14 7.38
CA LEU A 47 -0.48 5.37 7.93
C LEU A 47 -1.59 6.29 8.47
N VAL A 48 -2.62 6.57 7.65
CA VAL A 48 -3.76 7.41 8.06
C VAL A 48 -4.50 6.81 9.24
N ALA A 49 -4.74 5.49 9.23
CA ALA A 49 -5.37 4.80 10.35
C ALA A 49 -4.56 4.94 11.64
N ARG A 50 -3.23 4.76 11.58
CA ARG A 50 -2.34 4.91 12.74
C ARG A 50 -2.35 6.33 13.29
N VAL A 51 -2.29 7.34 12.41
CA VAL A 51 -2.37 8.75 12.81
C VAL A 51 -3.70 9.03 13.50
N LYS A 52 -4.81 8.59 12.91
CA LYS A 52 -6.14 8.78 13.47
C LYS A 52 -6.29 8.12 14.84
N ASP A 53 -5.87 6.87 14.98
CA ASP A 53 -5.94 6.13 16.26
C ASP A 53 -5.14 6.84 17.36
N ARG A 54 -3.96 7.38 17.02
CA ARG A 54 -3.12 8.09 17.98
C ARG A 54 -3.71 9.44 18.41
N LEU A 55 -4.31 10.17 17.48
CA LEU A 55 -5.02 11.41 17.81
C LEU A 55 -6.19 11.13 18.77
N VAL A 56 -6.94 10.05 18.52
CA VAL A 56 -8.02 9.61 19.42
C VAL A 56 -7.48 9.17 20.78
N GLN A 57 -6.39 8.41 20.84
CA GLN A 57 -5.74 7.98 22.10
C GLN A 57 -5.35 9.16 22.99
N TRP A 58 -4.96 10.29 22.39
CA TRP A 58 -4.58 11.49 23.12
C TRP A 58 -5.74 12.44 23.42
N HIS A 59 -6.98 11.98 23.20
CA HIS A 59 -8.19 12.76 23.40
C HIS A 59 -8.21 14.07 22.59
N TYR A 60 -7.46 14.12 21.49
CA TYR A 60 -7.52 15.26 20.59
C TYR A 60 -8.84 15.24 19.85
N THR A 61 -9.59 16.33 19.97
CA THR A 61 -10.76 16.57 19.15
C THR A 61 -10.34 17.12 17.79
N LEU A 62 -11.26 17.07 16.80
CA LEU A 62 -11.06 17.72 15.49
C LEU A 62 -10.71 19.21 15.62
N GLU A 63 -11.22 19.86 16.66
CA GLU A 63 -10.94 21.26 16.97
C GLU A 63 -9.47 21.45 17.40
N ASP A 64 -8.96 20.55 18.26
CA ASP A 64 -7.56 20.58 18.70
C ASP A 64 -6.59 20.32 17.55
N ALA A 65 -6.91 19.38 16.66
CA ALA A 65 -6.10 19.10 15.47
C ALA A 65 -5.95 20.37 14.60
N THR A 66 -7.02 21.15 14.47
CA THR A 66 -7.02 22.40 13.71
C THR A 66 -6.20 23.49 14.41
N ILE A 67 -6.26 23.56 15.74
CA ILE A 67 -5.45 24.50 16.54
C ILE A 67 -3.96 24.18 16.42
N ILE A 68 -3.61 22.89 16.50
CA ILE A 68 -2.22 22.43 16.35
C ILE A 68 -1.74 22.75 14.93
N PHE A 69 -2.55 22.48 13.90
CA PHE A 69 -2.18 22.80 12.52
C PHE A 69 -1.91 24.30 12.33
N LYS A 70 -2.80 25.16 12.85
CA LYS A 70 -2.62 26.63 12.82
C LYS A 70 -1.36 27.12 13.56
N ARG A 71 -0.85 26.35 14.52
CA ARG A 71 0.38 26.69 15.24
C ARG A 71 1.64 26.45 14.40
N TYR A 72 1.57 25.51 13.46
CA TYR A 72 2.69 25.16 12.58
C TYR A 72 2.58 25.80 11.19
N ASP A 73 1.39 26.28 10.81
CA ASP A 73 1.17 27.13 9.65
C ASP A 73 1.84 28.51 9.87
N LYS A 74 3.05 28.67 9.33
CA LYS A 74 3.83 29.91 9.42
C LYS A 74 3.37 30.98 8.42
N GLU A 75 2.66 30.59 7.37
CA GLU A 75 2.30 31.49 6.26
C GLU A 75 0.82 31.90 6.30
N GLY A 76 0.02 31.28 7.17
CA GLY A 76 -1.40 31.59 7.35
C GLY A 76 -2.26 31.18 6.15
N ASN A 77 -1.72 30.35 5.26
CA ASN A 77 -2.37 29.87 4.05
C ASN A 77 -3.13 28.55 4.26
N GLN A 78 -3.17 28.02 5.48
CA GLN A 78 -3.72 26.70 5.81
C GLN A 78 -3.01 25.54 5.10
N GLU A 79 -1.82 25.78 4.55
CA GLU A 79 -1.00 24.75 3.94
C GLU A 79 0.21 24.48 4.84
N MET A 80 0.59 23.20 4.93
CA MET A 80 1.78 22.80 5.66
C MET A 80 2.58 21.83 4.81
N ASN A 81 3.84 22.18 4.56
CA ASN A 81 4.77 21.31 3.85
C ASN A 81 5.08 20.05 4.66
N VAL A 82 5.51 18.99 3.98
CA VAL A 82 5.82 17.67 4.57
C VAL A 82 6.80 17.78 5.74
N ASP A 83 7.85 18.60 5.63
CA ASP A 83 8.79 18.84 6.73
C ASP A 83 8.13 19.47 7.96
N GLY A 84 7.17 20.38 7.76
CA GLY A 84 6.39 20.98 8.83
C GLY A 84 5.49 19.96 9.51
N PHE A 85 4.84 19.11 8.72
CA PHE A 85 4.02 18.01 9.21
C PHE A 85 4.84 17.00 10.01
N VAL A 86 5.98 16.54 9.50
CA VAL A 86 6.90 15.65 10.22
C VAL A 86 7.31 16.26 11.56
N LYS A 87 7.64 17.55 11.58
CA LYS A 87 8.04 18.25 12.81
C LYS A 87 6.89 18.31 13.80
N MET A 88 5.68 18.64 13.35
CA MET A 88 4.46 18.63 14.16
C MET A 88 4.20 17.24 14.75
N MET A 89 4.28 16.18 13.94
CA MET A 89 4.06 14.80 14.39
C MET A 89 5.13 14.34 15.39
N ASN A 90 6.38 14.75 15.22
CA ASN A 90 7.46 14.48 16.19
C ASN A 90 7.30 15.28 17.48
N ASP A 91 6.93 16.55 17.41
CA ASP A 91 6.68 17.40 18.60
C ASP A 91 5.47 16.88 19.39
N MET A 92 4.47 16.36 18.69
CA MET A 92 3.34 15.66 19.31
C MET A 92 3.74 14.30 19.89
N ARG A 93 4.94 13.76 19.59
CA ARG A 93 5.48 12.44 19.99
C ARG A 93 4.81 11.24 19.32
N LEU A 94 4.26 11.41 18.12
CA LEU A 94 3.65 10.31 17.35
C LEU A 94 4.71 9.33 16.82
N GLY A 95 5.98 9.74 16.79
CA GLY A 95 7.12 8.87 16.44
C GLY A 95 7.09 8.39 14.99
N LEU A 96 6.55 9.22 14.09
CA LEU A 96 6.56 8.94 12.65
C LEU A 96 7.89 9.42 12.07
N ASP A 97 8.57 8.51 11.38
CA ASP A 97 9.83 8.83 10.71
C ASP A 97 9.59 9.58 9.37
N LYS A 98 10.55 10.39 8.92
CA LYS A 98 10.45 11.10 7.63
C LYS A 98 10.26 10.12 6.47
N ASP A 99 10.91 8.96 6.54
CA ASP A 99 10.83 7.93 5.51
C ASP A 99 9.48 7.22 5.46
N GLU A 100 8.68 7.25 6.54
CA GLU A 100 7.30 6.71 6.57
C GLU A 100 6.28 7.67 5.94
N ILE A 101 6.60 8.98 5.85
CA ILE A 101 5.71 10.03 5.35
C ILE A 101 6.06 10.43 3.90
N ALA A 102 7.32 10.26 3.49
CA ALA A 102 7.81 10.64 2.16
C ALA A 102 7.73 9.53 1.10
N ARG A 103 7.24 8.34 1.44
CA ARG A 103 6.95 7.23 0.51
C ARG A 103 5.53 7.33 -0.04
#